data_AF-A0A3B6IZ33-F1
#
_entry.id   AF-A0A3B6IZ33-F1
#
_cell.length_a   1.000
_cell.length_b   1.000
_cell.length_c   1.000
_cell.angle_alpha   90.00
_cell.angle_beta   90.00
_cell.angle_gamma   90.00
#
_symmetry.space_group_name_H-M   'P 1'
#
loop_
_entity.id
_entity.type
_entity.pdbx_description
1 polymer ?
#
loop_
_entity_poly.entity_id
_entity_poly.type
_entity_poly.pdbx_seq_one_letter_code
_entity_poly.pdbx_strand_id
1 'polypeptide(L)'
;MAGIMVSASTGVMNSLLGKLTTLMGKEFARLKNLRKEVRFISNELAYMKDALDGLSDLEELDSQTKRWRDSVREMSYDIEDIIDDFMQSIGENGKTTGLVSNTVRRLKTLRARHWIAGQIEEVKNLC
;
A
#
# COMPACT_ATOMS: atom_id res chain seq x y z
N MET A 1 -11.15 22.21 2.83
CA MET A 1 -9.78 21.63 2.92
C MET A 1 -9.76 20.10 2.92
N ALA A 2 -10.78 19.41 3.46
CA ALA A 2 -10.82 17.94 3.50
C ALA A 2 -10.80 17.28 2.11
N GLY A 3 -11.57 17.78 1.13
CA GLY A 3 -11.62 17.19 -0.23
C GLY A 3 -10.30 17.24 -1.01
N ILE A 4 -9.49 18.31 -0.85
CA ILE A 4 -8.17 18.41 -1.51
C ILE A 4 -7.21 17.35 -0.97
N MET A 5 -7.22 17.11 0.36
CA MET A 5 -6.36 16.11 0.98
C MET A 5 -6.77 14.67 0.65
N VAL A 6 -8.07 14.38 0.51
CA VAL A 6 -8.56 13.08 0.02
C VAL A 6 -8.08 12.85 -1.41
N SER A 7 -8.16 13.87 -2.28
CA SER A 7 -7.72 13.76 -3.68
C SER A 7 -6.22 13.43 -3.83
N ALA A 8 -5.37 13.96 -2.94
CA ALA A 8 -3.94 13.67 -2.94
C ALA A 8 -3.66 12.21 -2.54
N SER A 9 -4.33 11.70 -1.50
CA SER A 9 -4.22 10.30 -1.09
C SER A 9 -4.71 9.35 -2.18
N THR A 10 -5.87 9.62 -2.78
CA THR A 10 -6.42 8.82 -3.89
C THR A 10 -5.50 8.84 -5.13
N GLY A 11 -4.88 9.99 -5.44
CA GLY A 11 -3.92 10.13 -6.53
C GLY A 11 -2.69 9.22 -6.39
N VAL A 12 -2.07 9.22 -5.20
CA VAL A 12 -0.91 8.36 -4.90
C VAL A 12 -1.29 6.89 -5.00
N MET A 13 -2.45 6.49 -4.48
CA MET A 13 -2.92 5.11 -4.52
C MET A 13 -3.19 4.63 -5.96
N ASN A 14 -3.76 5.47 -6.82
CA ASN A 14 -3.96 5.15 -8.23
C ASN A 14 -2.63 4.92 -8.96
N SER A 15 -1.62 5.78 -8.71
CA SER A 15 -0.26 5.59 -9.22
C SER A 15 0.30 4.23 -8.81
N LEU A 16 0.17 3.92 -7.51
CA LEU A 16 0.68 2.68 -6.94
C LEU A 16 0.02 1.43 -7.51
N LEU A 17 -1.31 1.43 -7.65
CA LEU A 17 -2.07 0.34 -8.25
C LEU A 17 -1.64 0.10 -9.71
N GLY A 18 -1.33 1.17 -10.45
CA GLY A 18 -0.76 1.08 -11.79
C GLY A 18 0.63 0.43 -11.81
N LYS A 19 1.52 0.85 -10.90
CA LYS A 19 2.86 0.25 -10.73
C LYS A 19 2.75 -1.24 -10.37
N LEU A 20 1.94 -1.60 -9.38
CA LEU A 20 1.70 -2.99 -8.94
C LEU A 20 1.13 -3.87 -10.07
N THR A 21 0.18 -3.34 -10.85
CA THR A 21 -0.39 -4.05 -12.00
C THR A 21 0.67 -4.34 -13.08
N THR A 22 1.53 -3.36 -13.36
CA THR A 22 2.66 -3.52 -14.29
C THR A 22 3.65 -4.58 -13.80
N LEU A 23 3.96 -4.53 -12.49
CA LEU A 23 4.80 -5.49 -11.79
C LEU A 23 4.25 -6.92 -11.97
N MET A 24 2.96 -7.12 -11.67
CA MET A 24 2.29 -8.42 -11.80
C MET A 24 2.31 -8.99 -13.23
N GLY A 25 2.36 -8.13 -14.25
CA GLY A 25 2.39 -8.51 -15.66
C GLY A 25 3.77 -8.89 -16.19
N LYS A 26 4.78 -8.01 -16.05
CA LYS A 26 6.06 -8.13 -16.77
C LYS A 26 7.16 -8.89 -16.01
N GLU A 27 7.17 -8.83 -14.68
CA GLU A 27 8.34 -9.23 -13.85
C GLU A 27 8.13 -10.56 -13.09
N PHE A 28 6.89 -11.03 -12.96
CA PHE A 28 6.50 -12.00 -11.92
C PHE A 28 6.39 -13.46 -12.32
N ALA A 29 6.61 -13.80 -13.59
CA ALA A 29 6.56 -15.19 -14.04
C ALA A 29 7.53 -16.11 -13.24
N ARG A 30 8.57 -15.53 -12.63
CA ARG A 30 9.63 -16.27 -11.92
C ARG A 30 9.53 -16.25 -10.37
N LEU A 31 8.64 -15.46 -9.76
CA LEU A 31 8.73 -15.14 -8.32
C LEU A 31 7.39 -15.31 -7.57
N LYS A 32 6.94 -16.57 -7.41
CA LYS A 32 5.66 -16.94 -6.77
C LYS A 32 5.39 -16.26 -5.42
N ASN A 33 6.40 -16.19 -4.54
CA ASN A 33 6.22 -15.63 -3.19
C ASN A 33 5.95 -14.13 -3.22
N LEU A 34 6.73 -13.40 -4.01
CA LEU A 34 6.54 -11.97 -4.16
C LEU A 34 5.15 -11.69 -4.80
N ARG A 35 4.65 -12.57 -5.69
CA ARG A 35 3.35 -12.37 -6.37
C ARG A 35 2.20 -12.35 -5.37
N LYS A 36 2.28 -13.22 -4.35
CA LYS A 36 1.29 -13.28 -3.27
C LYS A 36 1.32 -11.99 -2.45
N GLU A 37 2.52 -11.50 -2.12
CA GLU A 37 2.70 -10.26 -1.36
C GLU A 37 2.17 -9.03 -2.12
N VAL A 38 2.54 -8.90 -3.39
CA VAL A 38 2.10 -7.80 -4.28
C VAL A 38 0.58 -7.82 -4.48
N ARG A 39 -0.02 -8.99 -4.71
CA ARG A 39 -1.49 -9.12 -4.86
C ARG A 39 -2.22 -8.71 -3.58
N PHE A 40 -1.74 -9.18 -2.43
CA PHE A 40 -2.33 -8.81 -1.15
C PHE A 40 -2.31 -7.29 -0.96
N ILE A 41 -1.15 -6.66 -1.17
CA ILE A 41 -1.02 -5.20 -1.01
C ILE A 41 -1.87 -4.43 -2.03
N SER A 42 -1.97 -4.93 -3.26
CA SER A 42 -2.86 -4.34 -4.28
C SER A 42 -4.32 -4.37 -3.82
N ASN A 43 -4.78 -5.49 -3.24
CA ASN A 43 -6.15 -5.62 -2.74
C ASN A 43 -6.41 -4.70 -1.53
N GLU A 44 -5.47 -4.63 -0.58
CA GLU A 44 -5.59 -3.74 0.59
C GLU A 44 -5.65 -2.26 0.18
N LEU A 45 -4.80 -1.85 -0.77
CA LEU A 45 -4.83 -0.50 -1.30
C LEU A 45 -6.12 -0.20 -2.05
N ALA A 46 -6.64 -1.14 -2.84
CA ALA A 46 -7.93 -0.97 -3.50
C ALA A 46 -9.06 -0.77 -2.48
N TYR A 47 -9.10 -1.60 -1.43
CA TYR A 47 -10.08 -1.47 -0.35
C TYR A 47 -9.99 -0.11 0.36
N MET A 48 -8.78 0.36 0.68
CA MET A 48 -8.59 1.67 1.31
C MET A 48 -8.94 2.83 0.38
N LYS A 49 -8.73 2.67 -0.93
CA LYS A 49 -9.10 3.66 -1.93
C LYS A 49 -10.63 3.80 -1.96
N ASP A 50 -11.34 2.69 -2.03
CA ASP A 50 -12.80 2.68 -2.04
C ASP A 50 -13.37 3.32 -0.76
N ALA A 51 -12.73 3.06 0.40
CA ALA A 51 -13.06 3.72 1.65
C ALA A 51 -12.79 5.23 1.62
N LEU A 52 -11.67 5.68 1.04
CA LEU A 52 -11.35 7.10 0.88
C LEU A 52 -12.28 7.81 -0.12
N ASP A 53 -12.67 7.15 -1.20
CA ASP A 53 -13.64 7.66 -2.16
C ASP A 53 -15.02 7.82 -1.48
N GLY A 54 -15.41 6.91 -0.59
CA GLY A 54 -16.61 7.09 0.24
C GLY A 54 -16.55 8.29 1.21
N LEU A 55 -15.35 8.79 1.51
CA LEU A 55 -15.13 9.96 2.36
C LEU A 55 -14.99 11.27 1.56
N SER A 56 -14.93 11.22 0.22
CA SER A 56 -14.73 12.42 -0.61
C SER A 56 -15.90 13.39 -0.56
N ASP A 57 -17.10 12.87 -0.28
CA ASP A 57 -18.36 13.62 -0.29
C ASP A 57 -18.67 14.27 1.07
N LEU A 58 -17.84 14.01 2.08
CA LEU A 58 -18.00 14.57 3.43
C LEU A 58 -17.28 15.93 3.53
N GLU A 59 -18.03 16.98 3.89
CA GLU A 59 -17.46 18.31 4.13
C GLU A 59 -16.48 18.34 5.31
N GLU A 60 -16.76 17.57 6.36
CA GLU A 60 -15.97 17.54 7.58
C GLU A 60 -15.72 16.10 8.05
N LEU A 61 -14.44 15.77 8.21
CA LEU A 61 -14.02 14.50 8.82
C LEU A 61 -13.67 14.73 10.28
N ASP A 62 -14.11 13.83 11.14
CA ASP A 62 -13.69 13.82 12.54
C ASP A 62 -12.18 13.55 12.66
N SER A 63 -11.66 13.78 13.87
CA SER A 63 -10.23 13.68 14.16
C SER A 63 -9.65 12.27 13.99
N GLN A 64 -10.45 11.21 14.23
CA GLN A 64 -10.02 9.83 14.04
C GLN A 64 -9.93 9.49 12.55
N THR A 65 -10.94 9.87 11.77
CA THR A 65 -10.95 9.65 10.32
C THR A 65 -9.83 10.42 9.60
N LYS A 66 -9.50 11.64 10.07
CA LYS A 66 -8.32 12.39 9.57
C LYS A 66 -7.00 11.65 9.84
N ARG A 67 -6.80 11.13 11.06
CA ARG A 67 -5.59 10.36 11.41
C ARG A 67 -5.48 9.08 10.60
N TRP A 68 -6.59 8.35 10.43
CA TRP A 68 -6.62 7.15 9.59
C TRP A 68 -6.23 7.47 8.14
N ARG A 69 -6.81 8.53 7.56
CA ARG A 69 -6.46 9.00 6.20
C ARG A 69 -4.96 9.31 6.08
N ASP A 70 -4.38 10.01 7.04
CA ASP A 70 -2.95 10.33 7.04
C ASP A 70 -2.10 9.05 7.12
N SER A 71 -2.47 8.08 7.96
CA SER A 71 -1.79 6.77 8.01
C SER A 71 -1.88 6.00 6.69
N VAL A 72 -3.02 6.04 5.99
CA VAL A 72 -3.17 5.42 4.66
C VAL A 72 -2.24 6.08 3.63
N ARG A 73 -2.09 7.41 3.70
CA ARG A 73 -1.16 8.14 2.82
C ARG A 73 0.29 7.74 3.07
N GLU A 74 0.74 7.78 4.33
CA GLU A 74 2.13 7.41 4.67
C GLU A 74 2.44 5.95 4.27
N MET A 75 1.50 5.04 4.48
CA MET A 75 1.66 3.65 4.05
C MET A 75 1.76 3.53 2.52
N SER A 76 1.05 4.38 1.77
CA SER A 76 1.15 4.39 0.31
C SER A 76 2.54 4.82 -0.15
N TYR A 77 3.16 5.81 0.51
CA TYR A 77 4.56 6.20 0.24
C TYR A 77 5.55 5.08 0.59
N ASP A 78 5.40 4.43 1.75
CA ASP A 78 6.25 3.30 2.13
C ASP A 78 6.22 2.17 1.08
N ILE A 79 5.05 1.89 0.49
CA ILE A 79 4.91 0.87 -0.55
C ILE A 79 5.50 1.36 -1.88
N GLU A 80 5.36 2.65 -2.20
CA GLU A 80 5.96 3.25 -3.41
C GLU A 80 7.48 3.07 -3.40
N ASP A 81 8.13 3.40 -2.29
CA ASP A 81 9.58 3.27 -2.12
C ASP A 81 10.03 1.81 -2.30
N ILE A 82 9.27 0.85 -1.76
CA ILE A 82 9.61 -0.58 -1.90
C ILE A 82 9.51 -1.05 -3.36
N ILE A 83 8.53 -0.53 -4.12
CA ILE A 83 8.35 -0.87 -5.53
C ILE A 83 9.43 -0.19 -6.38
N ASP A 84 9.72 1.08 -6.15
CA ASP A 84 10.70 1.84 -6.91
C ASP A 84 12.12 1.29 -6.69
N ASP A 85 12.49 0.96 -5.44
CA ASP A 85 13.73 0.23 -5.13
C ASP A 85 13.84 -1.10 -5.90
N PHE A 86 12.73 -1.85 -5.98
CA PHE A 86 12.70 -3.11 -6.70
C PHE A 86 12.85 -2.90 -8.22
N MET A 87 12.13 -1.94 -8.80
CA MET A 87 12.18 -1.63 -10.23
C MET A 87 13.55 -1.10 -10.67
N GLN A 88 14.15 -0.17 -9.91
CA GLN A 88 15.49 0.33 -10.17
C GLN A 88 16.50 -0.82 -10.20
N SER A 89 16.38 -1.74 -9.23
CA SER A 89 17.32 -2.84 -9.11
C SER A 89 17.25 -3.89 -10.20
N ILE A 90 16.07 -4.09 -10.80
CA ILE A 90 15.90 -4.97 -11.96
C ILE A 90 16.57 -4.36 -13.19
N GLY A 91 16.47 -3.03 -13.36
CA GLY A 91 17.11 -2.30 -14.44
C GLY A 91 18.64 -2.28 -14.37
N GLU A 92 19.21 -2.35 -13.15
CA GLU A 92 20.65 -2.12 -12.96
C GLU A 92 21.52 -3.39 -13.01
N ASN A 93 21.07 -4.60 -12.63
CA ASN A 93 22.05 -5.69 -12.40
C ASN A 93 21.64 -7.17 -12.63
N GLY A 94 20.42 -7.52 -13.02
CA GLY A 94 20.05 -8.92 -13.37
C GLY A 94 20.22 -9.99 -12.25
N LYS A 95 20.74 -9.63 -11.06
CA LYS A 95 20.88 -10.48 -9.87
C LYS A 95 19.63 -10.36 -9.01
N THR A 96 18.61 -11.14 -9.36
CA THR A 96 17.24 -10.97 -8.84
C THR A 96 16.99 -11.66 -7.49
N THR A 97 17.78 -12.66 -7.08
CA THR A 97 17.40 -13.56 -5.97
C THR A 97 17.52 -12.94 -4.56
N GLY A 98 18.61 -12.23 -4.26
CA GLY A 98 18.82 -11.57 -2.95
C GLY A 98 17.98 -10.31 -2.75
N LEU A 99 17.41 -9.78 -3.82
CA LEU A 99 16.64 -8.54 -3.79
C LEU A 99 15.16 -8.82 -3.62
N VAL A 100 14.66 -9.85 -4.30
CA VAL A 100 13.31 -10.36 -4.08
C VAL A 100 13.09 -10.76 -2.62
N SER A 101 14.07 -11.37 -1.96
CA SER A 101 13.94 -11.72 -0.54
C SER A 101 13.81 -10.48 0.35
N ASN A 102 14.52 -9.39 0.04
CA ASN A 102 14.41 -8.11 0.75
C ASN A 102 13.06 -7.43 0.51
N THR A 103 12.60 -7.36 -0.74
CA THR A 103 11.28 -6.81 -1.07
C THR A 103 10.17 -7.64 -0.40
N VAL A 104 10.21 -8.97 -0.49
CA VAL A 104 9.27 -9.85 0.23
C VAL A 104 9.30 -9.60 1.74
N ARG A 105 10.48 -9.42 2.33
CA ARG A 105 10.62 -9.13 3.76
C ARG A 105 9.96 -7.80 4.13
N ARG A 106 10.22 -6.73 3.38
CA ARG A 106 9.62 -5.41 3.62
C ARG A 106 8.09 -5.44 3.49
N LEU A 107 7.56 -6.09 2.45
CA LEU A 107 6.11 -6.25 2.26
C LEU A 107 5.47 -7.08 3.38
N LYS A 108 6.12 -8.14 3.85
CA LYS A 108 5.65 -8.93 5.01
C LYS A 108 5.66 -8.11 6.31
N THR A 109 6.66 -7.28 6.52
CA THR A 109 6.72 -6.39 7.69
C THR A 109 5.59 -5.36 7.65
N LEU A 110 5.30 -4.79 6.48
CA LEU A 110 4.15 -3.90 6.30
C LEU A 110 2.83 -4.60 6.59
N ARG A 111 2.63 -5.82 6.05
CA ARG A 111 1.45 -6.63 6.38
C ARG A 111 1.31 -6.85 7.89
N ALA A 112 2.39 -7.26 8.56
CA ALA A 112 2.35 -7.54 9.99
C ALA A 112 1.99 -6.28 10.80
N ARG A 113 2.56 -5.12 10.44
CA ARG A 113 2.21 -3.83 11.06
C ARG A 113 0.73 -3.50 10.88
N HIS A 114 0.19 -3.68 9.67
CA HIS A 114 -1.20 -3.35 9.38
C HIS A 114 -2.18 -4.30 10.06
N TRP A 115 -1.87 -5.60 10.09
CA TRP A 115 -2.65 -6.57 10.83
C TRP A 115 -2.67 -6.23 12.33
N ILE A 116 -1.51 -5.94 12.94
CA ILE A 116 -1.45 -5.55 14.36
C ILE A 116 -2.24 -4.27 14.62
N ALA A 117 -2.16 -3.26 13.74
CA ALA A 117 -2.93 -2.03 13.85
C ALA A 117 -4.45 -2.29 13.81
N GLY A 118 -4.92 -3.14 12.89
CA GLY A 118 -6.33 -3.52 12.81
C GLY A 118 -6.82 -4.28 14.05
N GLN A 119 -6.00 -5.16 14.64
CA GLN A 119 -6.34 -5.85 15.88
C GLN A 119 -6.44 -4.90 17.09
N ILE A 120 -5.58 -3.88 17.14
CA ILE A 120 -5.63 -2.86 18.19
C ILE A 120 -6.91 -2.01 18.05
N GLU A 121 -7.35 -1.73 16.83
CA GLU A 121 -8.59 -1.00 16.56
C GLU A 121 -9.84 -1.81 16.93
N GLU A 122 -9.85 -3.13 16.65
CA GLU A 122 -10.93 -4.03 17.08
C GLU A 122 -11.06 -4.11 18.60
N VAL A 123 -9.95 -4.22 19.33
CA VAL A 123 -9.97 -4.24 20.81
C VAL A 123 -10.51 -2.92 21.38
N LYS A 124 -10.17 -1.79 20.76
CA LYS A 124 -10.63 -0.47 21.19
C LYS A 124 -12.14 -0.27 20.98
N ASN A 125 -12.74 -0.93 20.00
CA ASN A 125 -14.17 -0.86 19.71
C ASN A 125 -15.02 -1.85 20.55
N LEU A 126 -14.38 -2.74 21.33
CA LEU A 126 -15.03 -3.69 22.23
C LEU A 126 -15.07 -3.22 23.70
N CYS A 127 -14.43 -2.09 24.02
CA CYS A 127 -14.43 -1.44 25.33
C CYS A 127 -15.21 -0.12 25.30
#